data_AF-A0A6A6ZL08-F1
#
_entry.id   AF-A0A6A6ZL08-F1
#
_cell.length_a   1.000
_cell.length_b   1.000
_cell.length_c   1.000
_cell.angle_alpha   90.00
_cell.angle_beta   90.00
_cell.angle_gamma   90.00
#
_symmetry.space_group_name_H-M   'P 1'
#
loop_
_entity.id
_entity.type
_entity.pdbx_description
1 polymer ?
#
loop_
_entity_poly.entity_id
_entity_poly.type
_entity_poly.pdbx_seq_one_letter_code
_entity_poly.pdbx_strand_id
1 'polypeptide(L)'
;MSIKTELKQGSAETGLPSYNIPQNTTATANGEAHESGSPYLLSCVDEGSSKIALQQQKLTKIYADGELFYYIQSEYLKLKKHKPWWTVECLATLSLSQFQLDYSKTADIHKHDNTCMPSSTNPFYVCLLPEDIVDKSSQRLTYYFLYPQSINPEQETVFEQLTKRLGHYGPLRASPHDDVIGWGIYFEESYHKRTMFFLCAVLVLFSIIFGVI
;
A
#
# COMPACT_ATOMS: atom_id res chain seq x y z
N MET A 1 52.97 -28.41 39.09
CA MET A 1 51.95 -28.77 38.09
C MET A 1 51.08 -27.52 37.92
N SER A 2 51.46 -26.62 37.01
CA SER A 2 50.74 -25.36 36.76
C SER A 2 50.63 -25.18 35.26
N ILE A 3 49.38 -25.03 34.83
CA ILE A 3 48.95 -24.99 33.44
C ILE A 3 49.03 -23.54 32.97
N LYS A 4 49.66 -23.37 31.80
CA LYS A 4 49.76 -22.14 31.00
C LYS A 4 48.35 -21.73 30.56
N THR A 5 47.95 -20.48 30.77
CA THR A 5 46.74 -19.90 30.17
C THR A 5 47.16 -18.71 29.32
N GLU A 6 47.03 -18.86 28.00
CA GLU A 6 47.21 -17.77 27.05
C GLU A 6 45.90 -16.99 26.92
N LEU A 7 46.00 -15.66 27.09
CA LEU A 7 44.97 -14.69 26.73
C LEU A 7 45.08 -14.42 25.22
N LYS A 8 44.08 -14.82 24.46
CA LYS A 8 43.92 -14.41 23.05
C LYS A 8 42.78 -13.41 22.96
N GLN A 9 43.14 -12.16 22.70
CA GLN A 9 42.27 -11.02 22.44
C GLN A 9 41.78 -11.11 20.99
N GLY A 10 40.46 -11.15 20.79
CA GLY A 10 39.81 -11.23 19.48
C GLY A 10 38.59 -10.33 19.45
N SER A 11 38.76 -9.17 18.81
CA SER A 11 37.73 -8.18 18.53
C SER A 11 36.67 -8.76 17.58
N ALA A 12 35.39 -8.60 17.91
CA ALA A 12 34.26 -8.95 17.05
C ALA A 12 33.87 -7.73 16.22
N GLU A 13 34.34 -7.65 14.97
CA GLU A 13 33.74 -6.80 13.94
C GLU A 13 32.71 -7.63 13.16
N THR A 14 31.44 -7.38 13.43
CA THR A 14 30.32 -7.99 12.70
C THR A 14 30.04 -7.18 11.44
N GLY A 15 30.79 -7.43 10.37
CA GLY A 15 30.49 -6.92 9.03
C GLY A 15 29.34 -7.69 8.39
N LEU A 16 28.32 -6.99 7.89
CA LEU A 16 27.24 -7.54 7.07
C LEU A 16 27.80 -8.12 5.74
N PRO A 17 27.24 -9.21 5.21
CA PRO A 17 27.73 -9.79 3.96
C PRO A 17 27.35 -8.93 2.75
N SER A 18 28.35 -8.37 2.08
CA SER A 18 28.25 -7.74 0.76
C SER A 18 28.27 -8.82 -0.32
N TYR A 19 27.17 -8.98 -1.06
CA TYR A 19 27.11 -9.90 -2.19
C TYR A 19 27.67 -9.21 -3.44
N ASN A 20 28.84 -9.67 -3.91
CA ASN A 20 29.44 -9.20 -5.16
C ASN A 20 28.76 -9.89 -6.36
N ILE A 21 28.22 -9.11 -7.28
CA ILE A 21 27.68 -9.58 -8.57
C ILE A 21 28.82 -9.50 -9.62
N PRO A 22 29.05 -10.54 -10.46
CA PRO A 22 30.05 -10.48 -11.51
C PRO A 22 29.61 -9.54 -12.65
N GLN A 23 30.51 -8.65 -13.06
CA GLN A 23 30.41 -7.89 -14.30
C GLN A 23 30.76 -8.78 -15.49
N ASN A 24 29.85 -8.86 -16.48
CA ASN A 24 30.12 -8.70 -17.91
C ASN A 24 28.91 -9.20 -18.71
N THR A 25 28.26 -8.32 -19.48
CA THR A 25 28.01 -8.46 -20.92
C THR A 25 27.45 -7.13 -21.43
N THR A 26 28.16 -6.51 -22.38
CA THR A 26 27.75 -5.35 -23.15
C THR A 26 26.51 -5.67 -24.01
N ALA A 27 25.39 -5.00 -23.73
CA ALA A 27 24.28 -4.86 -24.65
C ALA A 27 24.14 -3.38 -25.02
N THR A 28 24.30 -3.09 -26.30
CA THR A 28 24.03 -1.79 -26.92
C THR A 28 22.56 -1.46 -26.75
N ALA A 29 22.22 -0.62 -25.78
CA ALA A 29 20.88 -0.05 -25.66
C ALA A 29 20.82 1.20 -26.55
N ASN A 30 20.10 1.08 -27.68
CA ASN A 30 19.59 2.24 -28.40
C ASN A 30 18.74 3.06 -27.42
N GLY A 31 19.17 4.28 -27.15
CA GLY A 31 18.43 5.23 -26.34
C GLY A 31 17.18 5.69 -27.10
N GLU A 32 16.07 4.98 -26.93
CA GLU A 32 14.77 5.61 -27.02
C GLU A 32 14.62 6.52 -25.79
N ALA A 33 14.50 7.82 -26.06
CA ALA A 33 14.27 8.82 -25.05
C ALA A 33 13.01 8.43 -24.24
N HIS A 34 13.23 8.02 -23.00
CA HIS A 34 12.18 7.71 -22.05
C HIS A 34 11.34 8.97 -21.87
N GLU A 35 10.12 8.98 -22.41
CA GLU A 35 9.19 10.10 -22.18
C GLU A 35 9.07 10.29 -20.67
N SER A 36 9.40 11.51 -20.21
CA SER A 36 9.27 11.95 -18.83
C SER A 36 7.80 12.13 -18.48
N GLY A 37 7.02 11.04 -18.48
CA GLY A 37 5.66 11.04 -17.99
C GLY A 37 5.67 11.25 -16.48
N SER A 38 4.60 11.82 -15.93
CA SER A 38 4.44 11.90 -14.47
C SER A 38 3.83 10.59 -13.96
N PRO A 39 4.22 10.09 -12.78
CA PRO A 39 3.62 8.90 -12.21
C PRO A 39 2.14 9.15 -11.90
N TYR A 40 1.32 8.10 -12.02
CA TYR A 40 -0.09 8.13 -11.63
C TYR A 40 -0.26 7.35 -10.34
N LEU A 41 -0.94 7.92 -9.36
CA LEU A 41 -1.40 7.19 -8.19
C LEU A 41 -2.62 6.36 -8.59
N LEU A 42 -2.52 5.05 -8.42
CA LEU A 42 -3.67 4.16 -8.47
C LEU A 42 -4.24 4.04 -7.06
N SER A 43 -5.54 4.25 -6.90
CA SER A 43 -6.20 4.12 -5.60
C SER A 43 -7.59 3.53 -5.68
N CYS A 44 -7.99 2.79 -4.66
CA CYS A 44 -9.32 2.21 -4.54
C CYS A 44 -9.82 2.32 -3.10
N VAL A 45 -11.12 2.57 -2.93
CA VAL A 45 -11.82 2.43 -1.65
C VAL A 45 -12.70 1.18 -1.68
N ASP A 46 -12.51 0.28 -0.71
CA ASP A 46 -13.42 -0.84 -0.47
C ASP A 46 -14.65 -0.36 0.29
N GLU A 47 -15.81 -0.46 -0.36
CA GLU A 47 -17.11 -0.16 0.24
C GLU A 47 -17.89 -1.44 0.60
N GLY A 48 -17.24 -2.61 0.58
CA GLY A 48 -17.87 -3.91 0.81
C GLY A 48 -18.74 -4.40 -0.36
N SER A 49 -18.62 -3.78 -1.53
CA SER A 49 -19.35 -4.18 -2.75
C SER A 49 -18.44 -4.94 -3.72
N SER A 50 -19.03 -5.81 -4.56
CA SER A 50 -18.29 -6.67 -5.49
C SER A 50 -17.60 -5.93 -6.64
N LYS A 51 -17.74 -4.61 -6.75
CA LYS A 51 -17.12 -3.81 -7.81
C LYS A 51 -16.33 -2.68 -7.23
N ILE A 52 -15.03 -2.72 -7.51
CA ILE A 52 -14.07 -1.79 -7.00
C ILE A 52 -13.70 -0.80 -8.12
N ALA A 53 -14.02 0.46 -7.91
CA ALA A 53 -13.69 1.53 -8.85
C ALA A 53 -12.24 1.96 -8.65
N LEU A 54 -11.39 1.64 -9.62
CA LEU A 54 -10.00 2.10 -9.63
C LEU A 54 -9.93 3.57 -10.03
N GLN A 55 -9.39 4.39 -9.15
CA GLN A 55 -9.08 5.79 -9.43
C GLN A 55 -7.62 5.90 -9.84
N GLN A 56 -7.36 6.79 -10.80
CA GLN A 56 -6.02 7.04 -11.29
C GLN A 56 -5.79 8.55 -11.30
N GLN A 57 -5.00 9.07 -10.35
CA GLN A 57 -4.69 10.49 -10.28
C GLN A 57 -3.25 10.77 -10.68
N LYS A 58 -3.01 11.81 -11.47
CA LYS A 58 -1.65 12.21 -11.83
C LYS A 58 -0.95 12.82 -10.60
N LEU A 59 0.19 12.29 -10.21
CA LEU A 59 1.03 12.89 -9.19
C LEU A 59 1.83 14.03 -9.81
N THR A 60 1.58 15.26 -9.37
CA THR A 60 2.30 16.46 -9.83
C THR A 60 2.94 17.15 -8.65
N LYS A 61 4.25 17.40 -8.74
CA LYS A 61 5.01 18.16 -7.73
C LYS A 61 4.93 17.57 -6.31
N ILE A 62 5.00 16.24 -6.21
CA ILE A 62 5.13 15.52 -4.94
C ILE A 62 6.50 14.86 -4.96
N TYR A 63 7.30 15.13 -3.92
CA TYR A 63 8.67 14.63 -3.83
C TYR A 63 8.94 13.93 -2.49
N ALA A 64 8.21 14.29 -1.44
CA ALA A 64 8.39 13.71 -0.10
C ALA A 64 7.18 12.89 0.38
N ASP A 65 7.42 11.98 1.32
CA ASP A 65 6.38 11.14 1.94
C ASP A 65 5.30 12.01 2.59
N GLY A 66 5.69 13.10 3.28
CA GLY A 66 4.73 14.04 3.89
C GLY A 66 3.75 14.63 2.87
N GLU A 67 4.26 15.14 1.75
CA GLU A 67 3.44 15.71 0.67
C GLU A 67 2.52 14.65 0.06
N LEU A 68 3.04 13.43 -0.13
CA LEU A 68 2.28 12.29 -0.64
C LEU A 68 1.09 11.98 0.28
N PHE A 69 1.31 11.87 1.60
CA PHE A 69 0.22 11.54 2.54
C PHE A 69 -0.80 12.68 2.69
N TYR A 70 -0.38 13.95 2.67
CA TYR A 70 -1.32 15.07 2.59
C TYR A 70 -2.19 15.00 1.32
N TYR A 71 -1.57 14.68 0.18
CA TYR A 71 -2.29 14.52 -1.07
C TYR A 71 -3.32 13.38 -1.00
N ILE A 72 -2.88 12.18 -0.58
CA ILE A 72 -3.74 11.00 -0.41
C ILE A 72 -4.90 11.30 0.54
N GLN A 73 -4.65 11.98 1.67
CA GLN A 73 -5.68 12.37 2.62
C GLN A 73 -6.69 13.32 1.99
N SER A 74 -6.23 14.30 1.21
CA SER A 74 -7.10 15.25 0.53
C SER A 74 -8.00 14.56 -0.50
N GLU A 75 -7.48 13.58 -1.25
CA GLU A 75 -8.25 12.82 -2.24
C GLU A 75 -9.27 11.91 -1.54
N TYR A 76 -8.87 11.18 -0.50
CA TYR A 76 -9.78 10.34 0.29
C TYR A 76 -10.94 11.14 0.90
N LEU A 77 -10.66 12.33 1.47
CA LEU A 77 -11.69 13.19 2.04
C LEU A 77 -12.67 13.72 0.99
N LYS A 78 -12.23 13.95 -0.26
CA LYS A 78 -13.15 14.30 -1.36
C LYS A 78 -14.13 13.17 -1.65
N LEU A 79 -13.65 11.91 -1.62
CA LEU A 79 -14.52 10.75 -1.79
C LEU A 79 -15.55 10.65 -0.67
N LYS A 80 -15.12 10.84 0.59
CA LYS A 80 -16.01 10.85 1.76
C LYS A 80 -17.03 11.98 1.75
N LYS A 81 -16.71 13.15 1.20
CA LYS A 81 -17.63 14.29 1.15
C LYS A 81 -18.95 13.96 0.43
N HIS A 82 -18.93 13.01 -0.50
CA HIS A 82 -20.11 12.56 -1.22
C HIS A 82 -20.88 11.43 -0.52
N LYS A 83 -20.30 10.82 0.52
CA LYS A 83 -21.01 9.85 1.35
C LYS A 83 -21.96 10.57 2.32
N PRO A 84 -23.14 10.00 2.61
CA PRO A 84 -24.07 10.60 3.54
C PRO A 84 -23.51 10.56 4.96
N TRP A 85 -23.79 11.60 5.75
CA TRP A 85 -23.30 11.79 7.12
C TRP A 85 -23.65 10.67 8.12
N TRP A 86 -24.60 9.79 7.76
CA TRP A 86 -24.94 8.60 8.55
C TRP A 86 -24.06 7.38 8.24
N THR A 87 -23.17 7.44 7.24
CA THR A 87 -22.17 6.40 7.05
C THR A 87 -21.14 6.48 8.18
N VAL A 88 -21.21 5.50 9.08
CA VAL A 88 -20.28 5.32 10.22
C VAL A 88 -19.03 4.53 9.83
N GLU A 89 -18.78 4.41 8.53
CA GLU A 89 -17.59 3.77 7.98
C GLU A 89 -16.38 4.68 8.22
N CYS A 90 -15.34 4.13 8.83
CA CYS A 90 -14.07 4.80 9.05
C CYS A 90 -12.98 4.04 8.29
N LEU A 91 -11.89 4.74 7.92
CA LEU A 91 -10.72 4.05 7.42
C LEU A 91 -10.21 3.08 8.49
N ALA A 92 -10.15 1.80 8.15
CA ALA A 92 -9.63 0.74 9.01
C ALA A 92 -8.14 0.55 8.74
N THR A 93 -7.82 0.36 7.46
CA THR A 93 -6.49 0.01 6.99
C THR A 93 -6.19 0.74 5.70
N LEU A 94 -4.96 1.23 5.57
CA LEU A 94 -4.39 1.67 4.31
C LEU A 94 -3.23 0.75 3.95
N SER A 95 -3.26 0.18 2.75
CA SER A 95 -2.21 -0.75 2.31
C SER A 95 -1.80 -0.49 0.87
N LEU A 96 -0.60 -0.98 0.52
CA LEU A 96 -0.13 -1.00 -0.84
C LEU A 96 -0.52 -2.34 -1.47
N SER A 97 -1.39 -2.32 -2.47
CA SER A 97 -1.97 -3.51 -3.08
C SER A 97 -1.74 -3.55 -4.58
N GLN A 98 -1.79 -4.76 -5.13
CA GLN A 98 -1.77 -4.99 -6.55
C GLN A 98 -3.21 -5.05 -7.08
N PHE A 99 -3.46 -4.28 -8.13
CA PHE A 99 -4.72 -4.20 -8.84
C PHE A 99 -4.58 -4.91 -10.18
N GLN A 100 -5.55 -5.75 -10.51
CA GLN A 100 -5.73 -6.30 -11.85
C GLN A 100 -6.89 -5.57 -12.49
N LEU A 101 -6.59 -4.73 -13.47
CA LEU A 101 -7.57 -3.94 -14.20
C LEU A 101 -7.99 -4.73 -15.44
N ASP A 102 -9.29 -5.03 -15.52
CA ASP A 102 -9.93 -5.57 -16.72
C ASP A 102 -10.41 -4.41 -17.63
N TYR A 103 -10.72 -4.72 -18.90
CA TYR A 103 -11.24 -3.79 -19.89
C TYR A 103 -12.51 -3.06 -19.44
N SER A 104 -13.30 -3.67 -18.55
CA SER A 104 -14.49 -3.09 -17.91
C SER A 104 -14.19 -1.94 -16.92
N LYS A 105 -12.91 -1.62 -16.68
CA LYS A 105 -12.41 -0.62 -15.72
C LYS A 105 -12.73 -0.91 -14.25
N THR A 106 -13.22 -2.12 -13.95
CA THR A 106 -13.23 -2.62 -12.59
C THR A 106 -11.87 -3.24 -12.28
N ALA A 107 -11.38 -3.02 -11.07
CA ALA A 107 -10.15 -3.64 -10.62
C ALA A 107 -10.46 -4.76 -9.64
N ASP A 108 -9.91 -5.94 -9.89
CA ASP A 108 -9.81 -6.97 -8.87
C ASP A 108 -8.60 -6.68 -8.00
N ILE A 109 -8.81 -6.81 -6.69
CA ILE A 109 -7.75 -6.60 -5.71
C ILE A 109 -7.17 -7.95 -5.38
N HIS A 110 -5.96 -8.16 -5.84
CA HIS A 110 -5.14 -9.21 -5.26
C HIS A 110 -4.64 -8.69 -3.93
N LYS A 111 -5.44 -8.92 -2.86
CA LYS A 111 -4.89 -8.95 -1.51
C LYS A 111 -3.81 -10.01 -1.56
N HIS A 112 -2.62 -9.67 -1.07
CA HIS A 112 -1.52 -10.61 -1.06
C HIS A 112 -1.98 -11.86 -0.30
N ASP A 113 -2.31 -12.94 -1.01
CA ASP A 113 -2.84 -14.16 -0.39
C ASP A 113 -1.75 -14.72 0.52
N ASN A 114 -2.12 -15.02 1.76
CA ASN A 114 -1.23 -15.54 2.81
C ASN A 114 -0.69 -16.93 2.44
N THR A 115 -1.14 -17.49 1.33
CA THR A 115 -0.83 -18.85 0.87
C THR A 115 0.05 -18.83 -0.39
N CYS A 116 1.33 -18.46 -0.22
CA CYS A 116 2.33 -18.73 -1.25
C CYS A 116 2.60 -20.24 -1.34
N MET A 117 1.88 -20.95 -2.20
CA MET A 117 2.24 -22.32 -2.57
C MET A 117 3.20 -22.29 -3.77
N PRO A 118 4.40 -22.92 -3.68
CA PRO A 118 5.27 -23.03 -4.83
C PRO A 118 4.59 -23.92 -5.87
N SER A 119 4.24 -23.35 -7.03
CA SER A 119 3.93 -24.14 -8.22
C SER A 119 5.25 -24.58 -8.85
N SER A 120 5.34 -25.81 -9.35
CA SER A 120 6.59 -26.39 -9.84
C SER A 120 6.99 -25.95 -11.26
N THR A 121 6.29 -24.97 -11.86
CA THR A 121 6.30 -24.83 -13.33
C THR A 121 6.55 -23.41 -13.88
N ASN A 122 6.80 -22.36 -13.09
CA ASN A 122 7.05 -21.01 -13.64
C ASN A 122 8.14 -20.22 -12.89
N PRO A 123 9.26 -19.81 -13.52
CA PRO A 123 10.37 -19.15 -12.80
C PRO A 123 10.17 -17.66 -12.47
N PHE A 124 9.00 -17.08 -12.74
CA PHE A 124 8.71 -15.67 -12.44
C PHE A 124 7.84 -15.54 -11.18
N TYR A 125 8.42 -15.84 -10.01
CA TYR A 125 7.80 -15.52 -8.72
C TYR A 125 8.43 -14.25 -8.15
N VAL A 126 7.64 -13.17 -8.03
CA VAL A 126 7.94 -12.12 -7.06
C VAL A 126 7.08 -12.44 -5.82
N CYS A 127 7.52 -13.40 -5.01
CA CYS A 127 6.93 -13.63 -3.69
C CYS A 127 7.45 -12.58 -2.71
N LEU A 128 6.50 -11.80 -2.17
CA LEU A 128 6.73 -10.66 -1.30
C LEU A 128 6.93 -11.04 0.18
N LEU A 129 7.52 -10.06 0.86
CA LEU A 129 7.71 -9.85 2.31
C LEU A 129 6.84 -10.73 3.26
N PRO A 130 7.45 -11.29 4.32
CA PRO A 130 6.76 -12.02 5.40
C PRO A 130 5.52 -11.29 5.94
N GLU A 131 4.52 -12.05 6.41
CA GLU A 131 3.23 -11.60 6.95
C GLU A 131 3.38 -10.51 8.03
N ASP A 132 4.36 -10.66 8.93
CA ASP A 132 4.72 -9.66 9.94
C ASP A 132 5.11 -8.30 9.33
N ILE A 133 5.65 -8.30 8.12
CA ILE A 133 6.10 -7.10 7.42
C ILE A 133 4.96 -6.50 6.59
N VAL A 134 4.03 -7.31 6.06
CA VAL A 134 2.82 -6.84 5.39
C VAL A 134 1.92 -6.10 6.38
N ASP A 135 1.71 -6.68 7.57
CA ASP A 135 0.86 -6.09 8.61
C ASP A 135 1.53 -4.86 9.27
N LYS A 136 2.85 -4.88 9.45
CA LYS A 136 3.59 -3.67 9.87
C LYS A 136 3.59 -2.58 8.79
N SER A 137 3.60 -2.96 7.52
CA SER A 137 3.55 -2.02 6.40
C SER A 137 2.21 -1.30 6.36
N SER A 138 1.10 -2.04 6.42
CA SER A 138 -0.25 -1.45 6.42
C SER A 138 -0.48 -0.59 7.67
N GLN A 139 -0.05 -1.03 8.85
CA GLN A 139 -0.14 -0.23 10.08
C GLN A 139 0.66 1.06 9.98
N ARG A 140 1.89 1.01 9.43
CA ARG A 140 2.73 2.20 9.21
C ARG A 140 2.11 3.16 8.20
N LEU A 141 1.61 2.65 7.07
CA LEU A 141 0.96 3.47 6.05
C LEU A 141 -0.32 4.11 6.58
N THR A 142 -1.10 3.38 7.38
CA THR A 142 -2.29 3.89 8.06
C THR A 142 -1.91 4.98 9.08
N TYR A 143 -0.85 4.78 9.86
CA TYR A 143 -0.36 5.78 10.80
C TYR A 143 0.07 7.07 10.08
N TYR A 144 0.84 6.97 9.00
CA TYR A 144 1.24 8.11 8.17
C TYR A 144 0.06 8.83 7.54
N PHE A 145 -0.97 8.10 7.13
CA PHE A 145 -2.21 8.70 6.63
C PHE A 145 -2.97 9.48 7.71
N LEU A 146 -3.04 8.95 8.93
CA LEU A 146 -3.73 9.62 10.04
C LEU A 146 -2.95 10.82 10.60
N TYR A 147 -1.61 10.75 10.55
CA TYR A 147 -0.71 11.75 11.14
C TYR A 147 0.40 12.17 10.16
N PRO A 148 0.09 12.80 9.02
CA PRO A 148 1.09 13.19 8.02
C PRO A 148 2.14 14.17 8.58
N GLN A 149 1.79 14.96 9.60
CA GLN A 149 2.69 15.87 10.30
C GLN A 149 3.78 15.16 11.13
N SER A 150 3.62 13.87 11.41
CA SER A 150 4.62 13.06 12.13
C SER A 150 5.77 12.57 11.24
N ILE A 151 5.61 12.70 9.92
CA ILE A 151 6.57 12.24 8.92
C ILE A 151 7.72 13.27 8.84
N ASN A 152 8.95 12.76 8.78
CA ASN A 152 10.10 13.62 8.55
C ASN A 152 10.00 14.23 7.13
N PRO A 153 10.14 15.56 6.97
CA PRO A 153 10.02 16.22 5.67
C PRO A 153 11.02 15.75 4.61
N GLU A 154 12.17 15.20 5.02
CA GLU A 154 13.19 14.66 4.12
C GLU A 154 12.98 13.16 3.81
N GLN A 155 11.95 12.52 4.37
CA GLN A 155 11.69 11.11 4.14
C GLN A 155 11.01 10.92 2.78
N GLU A 156 11.63 10.12 1.91
CA GLU A 156 11.10 9.79 0.57
C GLU A 156 10.88 8.29 0.38
N THR A 157 11.02 7.51 1.45
CA THR A 157 11.07 6.04 1.37
C THR A 157 9.79 5.41 0.79
N VAL A 158 8.62 5.94 1.17
CA VAL A 158 7.33 5.41 0.70
C VAL A 158 7.07 5.90 -0.72
N PHE A 159 7.36 7.17 -0.99
CA PHE A 159 7.23 7.77 -2.31
C PHE A 159 8.11 7.08 -3.35
N GLU A 160 9.39 6.82 -3.03
CA GLU A 160 10.27 6.05 -3.90
C GLU A 160 9.77 4.62 -4.11
N GLN A 161 9.31 3.95 -3.06
CA GLN A 161 8.79 2.58 -3.19
C GLN A 161 7.54 2.54 -4.06
N LEU A 162 6.65 3.52 -3.90
CA LEU A 162 5.44 3.66 -4.67
C LEU A 162 5.77 3.94 -6.14
N THR A 163 6.63 4.91 -6.42
CA THR A 163 7.03 5.26 -7.80
C THR A 163 7.80 4.14 -8.50
N LYS A 164 8.69 3.43 -7.79
CA LYS A 164 9.36 2.22 -8.30
C LYS A 164 8.37 1.11 -8.68
N ARG A 165 7.33 0.90 -7.86
CA ARG A 165 6.31 -0.15 -8.10
C ARG A 165 5.25 0.26 -9.11
N LEU A 166 5.01 1.55 -9.27
CA LEU A 166 4.07 2.05 -10.26
C LEU A 166 4.53 1.71 -11.68
N GLY A 167 5.84 1.68 -11.94
CA GLY A 167 6.48 1.10 -13.13
C GLY A 167 6.11 1.72 -14.49
N HIS A 168 5.00 2.46 -14.54
CA HIS A 168 4.35 3.02 -15.71
C HIS A 168 4.14 4.52 -15.47
N TYR A 169 4.74 5.32 -16.35
CA TYR A 169 4.53 6.75 -16.39
C TYR A 169 3.31 7.07 -17.26
N GLY A 170 2.12 6.80 -16.74
CA GLY A 170 0.87 6.99 -17.47
C GLY A 170 -0.32 6.32 -16.80
N PRO A 171 -1.55 6.58 -17.28
CA PRO A 171 -2.73 5.88 -16.79
C PRO A 171 -2.68 4.41 -17.21
N LEU A 172 -3.04 3.52 -16.29
CA LEU A 172 -3.24 2.10 -16.53
C LEU A 172 -4.44 1.90 -17.47
N ARG A 173 -4.22 1.21 -18.59
CA ARG A 173 -5.25 0.93 -19.60
C ARG A 173 -5.21 -0.56 -19.96
N ALA A 174 -6.28 -1.26 -19.66
CA ALA A 174 -6.46 -2.65 -20.06
C ALA A 174 -6.85 -2.76 -21.54
N SER A 175 -6.44 -3.84 -22.17
CA SER A 175 -6.79 -4.19 -23.54
C SER A 175 -8.02 -5.13 -23.51
N PRO A 176 -8.87 -5.19 -24.55
CA PRO A 176 -9.99 -6.15 -24.60
C PRO A 176 -9.57 -7.62 -24.48
N HIS A 177 -8.29 -7.92 -24.68
CA HIS A 177 -7.75 -9.27 -24.69
C HIS A 177 -6.80 -9.57 -23.53
N ASP A 178 -6.37 -8.53 -22.80
CA ASP A 178 -5.35 -8.67 -21.76
C ASP A 178 -5.67 -7.76 -20.57
N ASP A 179 -5.67 -8.36 -19.39
CA ASP A 179 -5.71 -7.64 -18.12
C ASP A 179 -4.37 -6.98 -17.85
N VAL A 180 -4.41 -5.83 -17.16
CA VAL A 180 -3.19 -5.11 -16.81
C VAL A 180 -3.05 -5.01 -15.30
N ILE A 181 -1.86 -5.34 -14.83
CA ILE A 181 -1.52 -5.31 -13.42
C ILE A 181 -0.88 -3.97 -13.09
N GLY A 182 -1.33 -3.34 -11.99
CA GLY A 182 -0.76 -2.11 -11.47
C GLY A 182 -0.68 -2.13 -9.94
N TRP A 183 0.24 -1.35 -9.37
CA TRP A 183 0.34 -1.20 -7.92
C TRP A 183 -0.26 0.12 -7.46
N GLY A 184 -0.90 0.14 -6.29
CA GLY A 184 -1.38 1.39 -5.73
C GLY A 184 -1.90 1.25 -4.32
N ILE A 185 -2.70 2.23 -3.90
CA ILE A 185 -3.18 2.37 -2.53
C ILE A 185 -4.60 1.82 -2.42
N TYR A 186 -4.77 0.90 -1.48
CA TYR A 186 -6.07 0.36 -1.13
C TYR A 186 -6.50 0.91 0.23
N PHE A 187 -7.70 1.50 0.26
CA PHE A 187 -8.37 1.94 1.47
C PHE A 187 -9.41 0.89 1.86
N GLU A 188 -9.19 0.26 3.00
CA GLU A 188 -10.16 -0.64 3.61
C GLU A 188 -11.00 0.14 4.60
N GLU A 189 -12.30 0.29 4.34
CA GLU A 189 -13.22 0.92 5.28
C GLU A 189 -13.88 -0.13 6.16
N SER A 190 -14.03 0.18 7.46
CA SER A 190 -14.76 -0.67 8.38
C SER A 190 -15.65 0.13 9.32
N TYR A 191 -16.70 -0.53 9.79
CA TYR A 191 -17.58 0.02 10.81
C TYR A 191 -16.85 0.09 12.14
N HIS A 192 -16.81 1.28 12.75
CA HIS A 192 -16.32 1.38 14.11
C HIS A 192 -17.35 0.75 15.07
N LYS A 193 -17.10 -0.51 15.46
CA LYS A 193 -18.00 -1.32 16.30
C LYS A 193 -18.50 -0.58 17.54
N ARG A 194 -17.63 0.23 18.16
CA ARG A 194 -17.98 1.05 19.33
C ARG A 194 -19.01 2.14 19.01
N THR A 195 -18.83 2.85 17.90
CA THR A 195 -19.77 3.89 17.43
C THR A 195 -21.10 3.28 17.05
N MET A 196 -21.09 2.15 16.34
CA MET A 196 -22.31 1.43 15.95
C MET A 196 -23.09 0.95 17.17
N PHE A 197 -22.40 0.34 18.14
CA PHE A 197 -23.02 -0.07 19.41
C PHE A 197 -23.62 1.12 20.17
N PHE A 198 -22.90 2.23 20.27
CA PHE A 198 -23.39 3.43 20.94
C PHE A 198 -24.64 4.00 20.26
N LEU A 199 -24.66 4.04 18.93
CA LEU A 199 -25.79 4.53 18.15
C LEU A 199 -27.03 3.63 18.34
N CYS A 200 -26.86 2.31 18.30
CA CYS A 200 -27.93 1.36 18.61
C CYS A 200 -28.45 1.52 20.05
N ALA A 201 -27.55 1.66 21.04
CA ALA A 201 -27.94 1.84 22.44
C ALA A 201 -28.76 3.12 22.65
N VAL A 202 -28.36 4.23 22.01
CA VAL A 202 -29.11 5.50 22.05
C VAL A 202 -30.49 5.33 21.41
N LEU A 203 -30.60 4.69 20.24
CA LEU A 203 -31.90 4.45 19.59
C LEU A 203 -32.85 3.61 20.45
N VAL A 204 -32.35 2.55 21.10
CA VAL A 204 -33.14 1.72 22.02
C VAL A 204 -33.61 2.54 23.23
N LEU A 205 -32.74 3.35 23.82
CA LEU A 205 -33.12 4.24 24.93
C LEU A 205 -34.19 5.25 24.50
N PHE A 206 -34.07 5.84 23.31
CA PHE A 206 -35.09 6.72 22.76
C PHE A 206 -36.43 6.00 22.55
N SER A 207 -36.44 4.79 21.97
CA SER A 207 -37.66 3.98 21.81
C SER A 207 -38.35 3.69 23.15
N ILE A 208 -37.57 3.38 24.20
CA ILE A 208 -38.09 3.17 25.56
C ILE A 208 -38.70 4.45 26.14
N ILE A 209 -38.04 5.61 26.00
CA ILE A 209 -38.54 6.89 26.53
C ILE A 209 -39.85 7.31 25.87
N PHE A 210 -39.97 7.11 24.56
CA PHE A 210 -41.15 7.51 23.79
C PHE A 210 -42.25 6.43 23.74
N GLY A 211 -42.04 5.27 24.38
CA GLY A 211 -43.03 4.20 24.45
C GLY A 211 -43.38 3.56 23.10
N VAL A 212 -42.53 3.73 22.09
CA VAL A 212 -42.66 3.08 20.79
C VAL A 212 -42.00 1.70 20.92
N ILE A 213 -42.79 0.71 21.33
CA ILE A 213 -42.44 -0.72 21.30
C ILE A 213 -43.12 -1.34 20.08
#